data_AF-A0A453GQJ3-F1
#
_entry.id   AF-A0A453GQJ3-F1
#
_cell.length_a   1.000
_cell.length_b   1.000
_cell.length_c   1.000
_cell.angle_alpha   90.00
_cell.angle_beta   90.00
_cell.angle_gamma   90.00
#
_symmetry.space_group_name_H-M   'P 1'
#
loop_
_entity.id
_entity.type
_entity.pdbx_description
1 polymer ?
#
loop_
_entity_poly.entity_id
_entity_poly.type
_entity_poly.pdbx_seq_one_letter_code
_entity_poly.pdbx_strand_id
1 'polypeptide(L)'
;QATKIGKINLAATGKDLMDEEKQEITIDLYTALEMENDIIDERAPEIEKNQKLGLLLGFLSVHDWDHAQLLFERLAQLNPVEHVEICDALFRIVEKTISSAYSTYCQTHHKITRNMDTHMMDASSVSSPSYLVDLPKEFFQMLVACGPYLHRDTQLFQKVCRVLKVYHASSKESARTAGVMSPESQVEEALGSCLLPSLQLIPANPAVDMEIWGVLSLLPYEVRYRLYGEWEKDTEQNPIVLAARQTA
;
A
#
# COMPACT_ATOMS: atom_id res chain seq x y z
N GLN A 1 58.76 -36.35 -47.56
CA GLN A 1 57.92 -36.95 -46.50
C GLN A 1 56.48 -36.46 -46.75
N ALA A 2 55.65 -37.27 -47.43
CA ALA A 2 54.78 -38.31 -46.86
C ALA A 2 53.52 -37.69 -46.19
N THR A 3 52.42 -37.53 -46.96
CA THR A 3 51.19 -38.38 -46.99
C THR A 3 50.22 -38.13 -45.83
N LYS A 4 49.03 -37.54 -46.09
CA LYS A 4 47.68 -38.19 -46.14
C LYS A 4 47.29 -38.82 -44.76
N ILE A 5 46.15 -38.57 -44.12
CA ILE A 5 44.75 -38.96 -44.48
C ILE A 5 43.83 -38.34 -43.40
N GLY A 6 42.68 -37.78 -43.80
CA GLY A 6 41.69 -37.21 -42.88
C GLY A 6 40.82 -38.24 -42.13
N LYS A 7 40.00 -37.75 -41.20
CA LYS A 7 38.71 -38.35 -40.84
C LYS A 7 37.70 -37.24 -40.65
N ILE A 8 36.78 -37.17 -41.62
CA ILE A 8 35.55 -36.40 -41.52
C ILE A 8 34.56 -37.33 -40.81
N ASN A 9 33.98 -36.90 -39.70
CA ASN A 9 32.76 -37.49 -39.17
C ASN A 9 31.63 -36.50 -39.46
N LEU A 10 30.87 -36.78 -40.52
CA LEU A 10 29.51 -36.27 -40.69
C LEU A 10 28.56 -37.29 -40.04
N ALA A 11 28.07 -37.00 -38.84
CA ALA A 11 26.86 -37.61 -38.27
C ALA A 11 26.45 -36.86 -36.99
N ALA A 12 25.44 -35.97 -37.13
CA ALA A 12 24.57 -35.37 -36.11
C ALA A 12 24.18 -33.97 -36.65
N THR A 13 23.44 -33.86 -37.77
CA THR A 13 21.97 -33.80 -37.83
C THR A 13 21.36 -32.76 -36.87
N GLY A 14 20.72 -31.75 -37.47
CA GLY A 14 19.99 -30.63 -36.85
C GLY A 14 20.91 -29.42 -36.64
N LYS A 15 20.85 -28.29 -37.37
CA LYS A 15 19.68 -27.54 -37.83
C LYS A 15 18.56 -27.60 -36.80
N ASP A 16 18.73 -26.81 -35.75
CA ASP A 16 17.71 -26.11 -34.97
C ASP A 16 18.27 -25.85 -33.59
N LEU A 17 18.93 -24.71 -33.44
CA LEU A 17 18.73 -23.86 -32.28
C LEU A 17 18.74 -22.46 -32.86
N MET A 18 17.55 -22.01 -33.26
CA MET A 18 17.29 -20.58 -33.24
C MET A 18 17.79 -20.12 -31.88
N ASP A 19 18.76 -19.21 -31.86
CA ASP A 19 18.82 -18.24 -30.80
C ASP A 19 17.48 -17.50 -30.91
N GLU A 20 16.43 -18.07 -30.31
CA GLU A 20 15.33 -17.25 -29.85
C GLU A 20 16.01 -16.32 -28.87
N GLU A 21 16.43 -15.16 -29.36
CA GLU A 21 16.33 -13.93 -28.61
C GLU A 21 14.95 -14.01 -27.97
N LYS A 22 14.90 -14.49 -26.71
CA LYS A 22 13.77 -14.26 -25.84
C LYS A 22 13.66 -12.75 -25.86
N GLN A 23 12.76 -12.26 -26.69
CA GLN A 23 12.37 -10.89 -26.70
C GLN A 23 11.84 -10.70 -25.28
N GLU A 24 12.65 -10.12 -24.40
CA GLU A 24 12.21 -9.70 -23.08
C GLU A 24 11.16 -8.62 -23.36
N ILE A 25 9.91 -9.05 -23.43
CA ILE A 25 8.77 -8.14 -23.52
C ILE A 25 8.74 -7.46 -22.16
N THR A 26 9.40 -6.30 -22.06
CA THR A 26 9.27 -5.42 -20.92
C THR A 26 7.87 -4.82 -20.98
N ILE A 27 6.95 -5.42 -20.23
CA ILE A 27 5.61 -4.87 -20.02
C ILE A 27 5.79 -3.70 -19.05
N ASP A 28 5.30 -2.50 -19.40
CA ASP A 28 5.33 -1.38 -18.47
C ASP A 28 4.24 -1.54 -17.39
N LEU A 29 4.39 -0.82 -16.27
CA LEU A 29 3.45 -0.92 -15.15
C LEU A 29 1.99 -0.60 -15.55
N TYR A 30 1.79 0.35 -16.47
CA TYR A 30 0.45 0.72 -16.94
C TYR A 30 -0.22 -0.46 -17.68
N THR A 31 0.51 -1.10 -18.58
CA THR A 31 0.03 -2.27 -19.32
C THR A 31 -0.24 -3.43 -18.37
N ALA A 32 0.62 -3.64 -17.36
CA ALA A 32 0.42 -4.68 -16.35
C ALA A 32 -0.86 -4.46 -15.53
N LEU A 33 -1.14 -3.21 -15.12
CA LEU A 33 -2.37 -2.85 -14.40
C LEU A 33 -3.63 -2.98 -15.28
N GLU A 34 -3.54 -2.65 -16.57
CA GLU A 34 -4.64 -2.88 -17.52
C GLU A 34 -4.97 -4.38 -17.63
N MET A 35 -3.95 -5.23 -17.78
CA MET A 35 -4.13 -6.69 -17.79
C MET A 35 -4.68 -7.23 -16.47
N GLU A 36 -4.31 -6.64 -15.32
CA GLU A 36 -4.89 -7.01 -14.02
C GLU A 36 -6.39 -6.73 -13.98
N ASN A 37 -6.86 -5.60 -14.53
CA ASN A 37 -8.28 -5.28 -14.57
C ASN A 37 -9.08 -6.31 -15.37
N ASP A 38 -8.55 -6.80 -16.49
CA ASP A 38 -9.19 -7.89 -17.26
C ASP A 38 -9.29 -9.18 -16.43
N ILE A 39 -8.24 -9.55 -15.68
CA ILE A 39 -8.22 -10.73 -14.80
C ILE A 39 -9.22 -10.57 -13.64
N ILE A 40 -9.33 -9.37 -13.08
CA ILE A 40 -10.28 -9.04 -12.02
C ILE A 40 -11.72 -9.27 -12.52
N ASP A 41 -12.04 -8.79 -13.73
CA ASP A 41 -13.37 -8.92 -14.32
C ASP A 41 -13.74 -10.39 -14.57
N GLU A 42 -12.78 -11.22 -15.01
CA GLU A 42 -12.98 -12.67 -15.17
C GLU A 42 -13.27 -13.39 -13.84
N ARG A 43 -12.72 -12.87 -12.73
CA ARG A 43 -12.86 -13.44 -11.38
C ARG A 43 -14.04 -12.90 -10.58
N ALA A 44 -14.74 -11.88 -11.06
CA ALA A 44 -15.96 -11.35 -10.44
C ALA A 44 -16.97 -12.45 -9.96
N PRO A 45 -17.29 -13.51 -10.74
CA PRO A 45 -18.25 -14.52 -10.30
C PRO A 45 -17.75 -15.44 -9.17
N GLU A 46 -16.48 -15.35 -8.74
CA GLU A 46 -15.94 -16.15 -7.64
C GLU A 46 -16.58 -15.78 -6.29
N ILE A 47 -16.93 -14.50 -6.09
CA ILE A 47 -17.60 -14.04 -4.85
C ILE A 47 -18.99 -14.68 -4.72
N GLU A 48 -19.77 -14.70 -5.79
CA GLU A 48 -21.11 -15.31 -5.78
C GLU A 48 -21.07 -16.82 -5.53
N LYS A 49 -20.02 -17.50 -6.03
CA LYS A 49 -19.85 -18.95 -5.91
C LYS A 49 -19.25 -19.36 -4.57
N ASN A 50 -18.56 -18.47 -3.87
CA ASN A 50 -17.86 -18.77 -2.64
C ASN A 50 -18.53 -18.12 -1.42
N GLN A 51 -19.24 -18.95 -0.65
CA GLN A 51 -19.96 -18.51 0.55
C GLN A 51 -19.07 -17.81 1.59
N LYS A 52 -17.78 -18.17 1.71
CA LYS A 52 -16.89 -17.53 2.69
C LYS A 52 -16.52 -16.10 2.27
N LEU A 53 -16.29 -15.88 0.97
CA LEU A 53 -16.03 -14.55 0.41
C LEU A 53 -17.29 -13.69 0.48
N GLY A 54 -18.44 -14.25 0.10
CA GLY A 54 -19.73 -13.56 0.23
C GLY A 54 -20.08 -13.20 1.68
N LEU A 55 -19.76 -14.07 2.65
CA LEU A 55 -19.96 -13.76 4.07
C LEU A 55 -19.03 -12.64 4.56
N LEU A 56 -17.76 -12.67 4.16
CA LEU A 56 -16.81 -11.59 4.47
C LEU A 56 -17.30 -10.26 3.91
N LEU A 57 -17.70 -10.23 2.63
CA LEU A 57 -18.29 -9.05 2.00
C LEU A 57 -19.54 -8.57 2.74
N GLY A 58 -20.38 -9.49 3.21
CA GLY A 58 -21.54 -9.19 4.05
C GLY A 58 -21.17 -8.48 5.36
N PHE A 59 -20.20 -9.00 6.11
CA PHE A 59 -19.70 -8.35 7.34
C PHE A 59 -19.13 -6.97 7.07
N LEU A 60 -18.34 -6.81 6.00
CA LEU A 60 -17.80 -5.52 5.61
C LEU A 60 -18.90 -4.51 5.26
N SER A 61 -19.94 -4.94 4.56
CA SER A 61 -21.08 -4.10 4.18
C SER A 61 -21.84 -3.56 5.39
N VAL A 62 -21.98 -4.34 6.45
CA VAL A 62 -22.60 -3.91 7.72
C VAL A 62 -21.62 -3.27 8.71
N HIS A 63 -20.34 -3.13 8.32
CA HIS A 63 -19.25 -2.56 9.12
C HIS A 63 -18.95 -3.34 10.41
N ASP A 64 -19.15 -4.66 10.38
CA ASP A 64 -18.82 -5.55 11.49
C ASP A 64 -17.35 -6.01 11.37
N TRP A 65 -16.44 -5.14 11.80
CA TRP A 65 -15.00 -5.37 11.68
C TRP A 65 -14.53 -6.58 12.48
N ASP A 66 -15.05 -6.80 13.68
CA ASP A 66 -14.59 -7.89 14.56
C ASP A 66 -14.77 -9.27 13.90
N HIS A 67 -15.93 -9.50 13.26
CA HIS A 67 -16.18 -10.74 12.54
C HIS A 67 -15.47 -10.79 11.18
N ALA A 68 -15.35 -9.65 10.50
CA ALA A 68 -14.59 -9.57 9.24
C ALA A 68 -13.11 -9.90 9.47
N GLN A 69 -12.49 -9.38 10.53
CA GLN A 69 -11.11 -9.64 10.90
C GLN A 69 -10.86 -11.14 11.11
N LEU A 70 -11.75 -11.82 11.83
CA LEU A 70 -11.64 -13.27 12.03
C LEU A 70 -11.67 -14.05 10.70
N LEU A 71 -12.45 -13.59 9.73
CA LEU A 71 -12.46 -14.18 8.39
C LEU A 71 -11.20 -13.82 7.58
N PHE A 72 -10.70 -12.58 7.66
CA PHE A 72 -9.42 -12.21 7.05
C PHE A 72 -8.28 -13.09 7.56
N GLU A 73 -8.17 -13.31 8.87
CA GLU A 73 -7.16 -14.18 9.47
C GLU A 73 -7.27 -15.62 8.97
N ARG A 74 -8.50 -16.15 8.85
CA ARG A 74 -8.75 -17.52 8.36
C ARG A 74 -8.51 -17.68 6.86
N LEU A 75 -8.68 -16.61 6.10
CA LEU A 75 -8.56 -16.59 4.64
C LEU A 75 -7.24 -15.96 4.17
N ALA A 76 -6.29 -15.65 5.05
CA ALA A 76 -5.07 -14.92 4.74
C ALA A 76 -4.29 -15.51 3.55
N GLN A 77 -4.23 -16.85 3.44
CA GLN A 77 -3.55 -17.55 2.34
C GLN A 77 -4.21 -17.38 0.98
N LEU A 78 -5.49 -17.01 0.95
CA LEU A 78 -6.27 -16.80 -0.27
C LEU A 78 -6.33 -15.32 -0.66
N ASN A 79 -5.76 -14.43 0.15
CA ASN A 79 -5.70 -13.00 -0.09
C ASN A 79 -7.05 -12.40 -0.56
N PRO A 80 -8.08 -12.39 0.30
CA PRO A 80 -9.44 -12.02 -0.09
C PRO A 80 -9.57 -10.57 -0.61
N VAL A 81 -8.62 -9.69 -0.31
CA VAL A 81 -8.61 -8.29 -0.75
C VAL A 81 -8.25 -8.15 -2.24
N GLU A 82 -7.72 -9.21 -2.86
CA GLU A 82 -7.50 -9.24 -4.31
C GLU A 82 -8.82 -9.03 -5.08
N HIS A 83 -9.95 -9.50 -4.54
CA HIS A 83 -11.26 -9.25 -5.11
C HIS A 83 -11.72 -7.81 -4.86
N VAL A 84 -12.03 -7.09 -5.95
CA VAL A 84 -12.38 -5.66 -5.91
C VAL A 84 -13.56 -5.35 -4.99
N GLU A 85 -14.62 -6.17 -4.99
CA GLU A 85 -15.78 -5.89 -4.13
C GLU A 85 -15.43 -5.92 -2.62
N ILE A 86 -14.56 -6.85 -2.23
CA ILE A 86 -14.07 -6.96 -0.84
C ILE A 86 -13.13 -5.79 -0.53
N CYS A 87 -12.23 -5.47 -1.46
CA CYS A 87 -11.32 -4.33 -1.36
C CYS A 87 -12.08 -3.01 -1.16
N ASP A 88 -13.08 -2.74 -2.01
CA ASP A 88 -13.91 -1.55 -1.96
C ASP A 88 -14.74 -1.48 -0.68
N ALA A 89 -15.30 -2.61 -0.24
CA ALA A 89 -16.04 -2.67 1.03
C ALA A 89 -15.11 -2.38 2.23
N LEU A 90 -13.88 -2.90 2.21
CA LEU A 90 -12.87 -2.60 3.22
C LEU A 90 -12.49 -1.12 3.22
N PHE A 91 -12.27 -0.53 2.04
CA PHE A 91 -11.94 0.89 1.90
C PHE A 91 -13.02 1.81 2.45
N ARG A 92 -14.30 1.48 2.25
CA ARG A 92 -15.42 2.23 2.83
C ARG A 92 -15.39 2.23 4.37
N ILE A 93 -15.04 1.11 4.99
CA ILE A 93 -14.91 1.02 6.45
C ILE A 93 -13.70 1.83 6.92
N VAL A 94 -12.57 1.73 6.23
CA VAL A 94 -11.36 2.52 6.52
C VAL A 94 -11.68 4.01 6.45
N GLU A 95 -12.28 4.47 5.35
CA GLU A 95 -12.66 5.87 5.15
C GLU A 95 -13.60 6.36 6.25
N LYS A 96 -14.62 5.58 6.59
CA LYS A 96 -15.55 5.90 7.67
C LYS A 96 -14.85 6.00 9.02
N THR A 97 -13.91 5.10 9.29
CA THR A 97 -13.13 5.05 10.54
C THR A 97 -12.27 6.31 10.70
N ILE A 98 -11.64 6.78 9.63
CA ILE A 98 -10.77 7.97 9.68
C ILE A 98 -11.51 9.30 9.44
N SER A 99 -12.80 9.27 9.08
CA SER A 99 -13.56 10.46 8.66
C SER A 99 -13.54 11.61 9.66
N SER A 100 -13.61 11.30 10.96
CA SER A 100 -13.56 12.32 12.03
C SER A 100 -12.18 12.97 12.15
N ALA A 101 -11.12 12.14 12.17
CA ALA A 101 -9.74 12.60 12.18
C ALA A 101 -9.41 13.45 10.95
N TYR A 102 -9.84 12.98 9.76
CA TYR A 102 -9.64 13.68 8.50
C TYR A 102 -10.38 15.02 8.46
N SER A 103 -11.62 15.08 8.94
CA SER A 103 -12.37 16.34 9.04
C SER A 103 -11.64 17.36 9.93
N THR A 104 -11.05 16.90 11.03
CA THR A 104 -10.28 17.75 11.96
C THR A 104 -8.99 18.26 11.31
N TYR A 105 -8.30 17.41 10.53
CA TYR A 105 -7.18 17.83 9.69
C TYR A 105 -7.59 18.93 8.70
N CYS A 106 -8.69 18.74 7.96
CA CYS A 106 -9.15 19.70 6.97
C CYS A 106 -9.49 21.07 7.60
N GLN A 107 -10.21 21.09 8.73
CA GLN A 107 -10.55 22.32 9.44
C GLN A 107 -9.30 23.09 9.87
N THR A 108 -8.29 22.37 10.30
CA THR A 108 -7.02 22.93 10.74
C THR A 108 -6.26 23.57 9.58
N HIS A 109 -6.12 22.84 8.48
CA HIS A 109 -5.41 23.33 7.31
C HIS A 109 -6.13 24.54 6.69
N HIS A 110 -7.47 24.54 6.67
CA HIS A 110 -8.25 25.70 6.22
C HIS A 110 -8.07 26.94 7.11
N LYS A 111 -7.96 26.78 8.44
CA LYS A 111 -7.69 27.90 9.35
C LYS A 111 -6.31 28.51 9.10
N ILE A 112 -5.30 27.67 8.86
CA ILE A 112 -3.93 28.13 8.56
C ILE A 112 -3.92 28.95 7.26
N THR A 113 -4.57 28.47 6.20
CA THR A 113 -4.68 29.20 4.93
C THR A 113 -5.38 30.55 5.09
N ARG A 114 -6.50 30.61 5.82
CA ARG A 114 -7.24 31.87 6.04
C ARG A 114 -6.45 32.91 6.86
N ASN A 115 -5.64 32.47 7.81
CA ASN A 115 -4.80 33.36 8.61
C ASN A 115 -3.62 33.94 7.80
N MET A 116 -3.10 33.20 6.82
CA MET A 116 -2.06 33.70 5.91
C MET A 116 -2.56 34.81 5.00
N ASP A 117 -3.84 34.77 4.59
CA ASP A 117 -4.45 35.83 3.79
C ASP A 117 -4.79 37.09 4.61
N THR A 118 -4.73 37.04 5.95
CA THR A 118 -5.18 38.12 6.84
C THR A 118 -4.09 38.78 7.70
N HIS A 119 -2.83 38.33 7.67
CA HIS A 119 -1.76 38.95 8.47
C HIS A 119 -0.49 39.31 7.67
N MET A 120 -0.43 40.55 7.19
CA MET A 120 0.79 41.34 7.32
C MET A 120 0.82 41.90 8.76
N MET A 121 1.91 41.63 9.48
CA MET A 121 2.17 42.00 10.89
C MET A 121 1.43 41.13 11.92
N ASP A 122 2.04 40.00 12.31
CA ASP A 122 2.73 39.89 13.61
C ASP A 122 3.37 38.50 13.74
N ALA A 123 4.68 38.48 14.01
CA ALA A 123 5.44 37.27 14.28
C ALA A 123 5.22 36.84 15.74
N SER A 124 4.08 36.21 16.03
CA SER A 124 3.87 35.49 17.28
C SER A 124 3.47 34.04 16.96
N SER A 125 4.31 33.13 17.46
CA SER A 125 4.22 31.67 17.43
C SER A 125 2.89 31.11 16.91
N VAL A 126 2.91 30.50 15.72
CA VAL A 126 1.84 29.61 15.27
C VAL A 126 1.80 28.45 16.26
N SER A 127 0.93 28.55 17.27
CA SER A 127 0.67 27.46 18.19
C SER A 127 0.16 26.29 17.34
N SER A 128 0.92 25.19 17.33
CA SER A 128 0.45 23.95 16.71
C SER A 128 -0.96 23.67 17.23
N PRO A 129 -1.93 23.40 16.34
CA PRO A 129 -3.29 23.16 16.74
C PRO A 129 -3.31 21.86 17.55
N SER A 130 -3.35 22.03 18.88
CA SER A 130 -3.38 20.96 19.87
C SER A 130 -4.76 20.34 19.85
N TYR A 131 -4.98 19.42 18.92
CA TYR A 131 -6.07 18.46 19.02
C TYR A 131 -5.46 17.07 19.02
N LEU A 132 -5.85 16.30 20.02
CA LEU A 132 -5.44 14.93 20.17
C LEU A 132 -6.30 14.11 19.21
N VAL A 133 -5.71 13.67 18.11
CA VAL A 133 -6.33 12.66 17.25
C VAL A 133 -5.99 11.31 17.85
N ASP A 134 -7.01 10.61 18.31
CA ASP A 134 -6.89 9.20 18.67
C ASP A 134 -7.41 8.35 17.52
N LEU A 135 -6.69 7.28 17.19
CA LEU A 135 -7.06 6.34 16.14
C LEU A 135 -7.30 4.96 16.76
N PRO A 136 -8.42 4.30 16.43
CA PRO A 136 -8.71 2.97 16.92
C PRO A 136 -7.66 1.97 16.43
N LYS A 137 -7.31 0.96 17.24
CA LYS A 137 -6.37 -0.11 16.83
C LYS A 137 -6.87 -0.85 15.57
N GLU A 138 -8.19 -0.91 15.42
CA GLU A 138 -8.90 -1.56 14.33
C GLU A 138 -8.54 -0.91 12.98
N PHE A 139 -8.29 0.41 12.96
CA PHE A 139 -7.82 1.09 11.76
C PHE A 139 -6.48 0.54 11.27
N PHE A 140 -5.53 0.31 12.17
CA PHE A 140 -4.22 -0.25 11.80
C PHE A 140 -4.36 -1.70 11.35
N GLN A 141 -5.22 -2.49 12.00
CA GLN A 141 -5.53 -3.85 11.56
C GLN A 141 -6.18 -3.88 10.16
N MET A 142 -7.04 -2.91 9.85
CA MET A 142 -7.60 -2.75 8.50
C MET A 142 -6.52 -2.44 7.47
N LEU A 143 -5.53 -1.59 7.79
CA LEU A 143 -4.41 -1.31 6.89
C LEU A 143 -3.54 -2.56 6.66
N VAL A 144 -3.27 -3.35 7.69
CA VAL A 144 -2.59 -4.65 7.55
C VAL A 144 -3.38 -5.58 6.64
N ALA A 145 -4.71 -5.65 6.80
CA ALA A 145 -5.58 -6.44 5.92
C ALA A 145 -5.58 -5.93 4.47
N CYS A 146 -5.55 -4.61 4.25
CA CYS A 146 -5.47 -4.00 2.92
C CYS A 146 -4.19 -4.41 2.18
N GLY A 147 -3.06 -4.58 2.87
CA GLY A 147 -1.78 -4.90 2.24
C GLY A 147 -1.42 -3.92 1.11
N PRO A 148 -0.95 -4.39 -0.07
CA PRO A 148 -0.58 -3.52 -1.17
C PRO A 148 -1.78 -2.97 -1.97
N TYR A 149 -3.02 -3.33 -1.64
CA TYR A 149 -4.17 -3.03 -2.50
C TYR A 149 -4.65 -1.58 -2.42
N LEU A 150 -4.16 -0.78 -1.46
CA LEU A 150 -4.56 0.62 -1.31
C LEU A 150 -4.21 1.48 -2.55
N HIS A 151 -3.35 0.99 -3.45
CA HIS A 151 -3.09 1.61 -4.75
C HIS A 151 -4.35 1.82 -5.59
N ARG A 152 -5.38 0.97 -5.43
CA ARG A 152 -6.66 1.05 -6.16
C ARG A 152 -7.45 2.31 -5.81
N ASP A 153 -7.23 2.90 -4.64
CA ASP A 153 -7.82 4.19 -4.24
C ASP A 153 -6.75 5.17 -3.73
N THR A 154 -6.13 5.87 -4.67
CA THR A 154 -5.13 6.90 -4.37
C THR A 154 -5.67 8.06 -3.54
N GLN A 155 -6.98 8.35 -3.57
CA GLN A 155 -7.56 9.40 -2.72
C GLN A 155 -7.63 8.96 -1.27
N LEU A 156 -8.06 7.72 -1.01
CA LEU A 156 -8.04 7.14 0.31
C LEU A 156 -6.61 7.01 0.84
N PHE A 157 -5.66 6.58 0.01
CA PHE A 157 -4.24 6.55 0.34
C PHE A 157 -3.76 7.91 0.88
N GLN A 158 -4.03 9.01 0.16
CA GLN A 158 -3.65 10.35 0.59
C GLN A 158 -4.34 10.77 1.90
N LYS A 159 -5.62 10.45 2.07
CA LYS A 159 -6.35 10.70 3.33
C LYS A 159 -5.71 9.95 4.51
N VAL A 160 -5.33 8.69 4.31
CA VAL A 160 -4.62 7.87 5.30
C VAL A 160 -3.29 8.51 5.68
N CYS A 161 -2.47 8.91 4.70
CA CYS A 161 -1.20 9.61 4.98
C CYS A 161 -1.40 10.88 5.82
N ARG A 162 -2.37 11.73 5.44
CA ARG A 162 -2.68 12.96 6.18
C ARG A 162 -3.11 12.69 7.63
N VAL A 163 -3.94 11.67 7.84
CA VAL A 163 -4.42 11.27 9.17
C VAL A 163 -3.28 10.71 10.02
N LEU A 164 -2.45 9.82 9.48
CA LEU A 164 -1.27 9.28 10.17
C LEU A 164 -0.27 10.38 10.57
N LYS A 165 -0.07 11.37 9.69
CA LYS A 165 0.78 12.53 9.95
C LYS A 165 0.34 13.30 11.20
N VAL A 166 -0.96 13.56 11.31
CA VAL A 166 -1.54 14.26 12.48
C VAL A 166 -1.47 13.38 13.72
N TYR A 167 -1.85 12.11 13.61
CA TYR A 167 -1.80 11.15 14.71
C TYR A 167 -0.39 11.05 15.33
N HIS A 168 0.64 10.96 14.49
CA HIS A 168 2.03 10.93 14.92
C HIS A 168 2.45 12.23 15.63
N ALA A 169 1.99 13.39 15.14
CA ALA A 169 2.25 14.68 15.79
C ALA A 169 1.56 14.81 17.15
N SER A 170 0.30 14.36 17.27
CA SER A 170 -0.47 14.36 18.52
C SER A 170 0.13 13.41 19.58
N SER A 171 0.72 12.29 19.16
CA SER A 171 1.36 11.32 20.07
C SER A 171 2.56 11.88 20.82
N LYS A 172 3.43 12.65 20.14
CA LYS A 172 4.65 13.24 20.76
C LYS A 172 4.34 14.16 21.94
N GLU A 173 3.14 14.72 21.99
CA GLU A 173 2.66 15.57 23.09
C GLU A 173 2.11 14.74 24.28
N SER A 174 1.65 13.50 24.03
CA SER A 174 0.99 12.61 25.00
C SER A 174 1.91 11.52 25.59
N ALA A 175 3.06 11.22 24.97
CA ALA A 175 3.97 10.10 25.26
C ALA A 175 4.67 10.11 26.65
N ARG A 176 4.23 10.93 27.62
CA ARG A 176 4.71 10.88 29.01
C ARG A 176 3.98 9.85 29.89
N THR A 177 2.94 9.20 29.38
CA THR A 177 2.04 8.39 30.24
C THR A 177 1.35 7.26 29.47
N ALA A 178 1.99 6.10 29.28
CA ALA A 178 1.37 4.74 29.23
C ALA A 178 2.22 3.73 28.45
N GLY A 179 2.37 2.51 28.98
CA GLY A 179 3.11 1.38 28.39
C GLY A 179 2.29 0.51 27.43
N VAL A 180 1.54 1.12 26.52
CA VAL A 180 0.89 0.44 25.37
C VAL A 180 1.81 0.60 24.15
N MET A 181 1.68 -0.25 23.12
CA MET A 181 2.42 -0.10 21.84
C MET A 181 2.53 1.37 21.47
N SER A 182 3.74 1.84 21.21
CA SER A 182 3.94 3.27 20.94
C SER A 182 3.18 3.62 19.65
N PRO A 183 2.51 4.78 19.60
CA PRO A 183 1.87 5.27 18.37
C PRO A 183 2.83 5.31 17.17
N GLU A 184 4.13 5.45 17.44
CA GLU A 184 5.21 5.36 16.46
C GLU A 184 5.26 3.97 15.82
N SER A 185 5.19 2.90 16.61
CA SER A 185 5.17 1.51 16.12
C SER A 185 3.97 1.24 15.21
N GLN A 186 2.80 1.82 15.49
CA GLN A 186 1.60 1.63 14.66
C GLN A 186 1.71 2.36 13.31
N VAL A 187 2.34 3.54 13.31
CA VAL A 187 2.62 4.29 12.07
C VAL A 187 3.67 3.56 11.22
N GLU A 188 4.71 3.02 11.85
CA GLU A 188 5.72 2.19 11.18
C GLU A 188 5.09 0.94 10.56
N GLU A 189 4.23 0.23 11.29
CA GLU A 189 3.51 -0.95 10.80
C GLU A 189 2.63 -0.58 9.60
N ALA A 190 1.83 0.48 9.69
CA ALA A 190 1.01 0.95 8.56
C ALA A 190 1.84 1.31 7.31
N LEU A 191 3.02 1.89 7.50
CA LEU A 191 3.93 2.22 6.40
C LEU A 191 4.46 0.95 5.73
N GLY A 192 4.97 -0.01 6.52
CA GLY A 192 5.57 -1.23 6.02
C GLY A 192 4.57 -2.23 5.43
N SER A 193 3.43 -2.44 6.10
CA SER A 193 2.46 -3.47 5.70
C SER A 193 1.54 -3.02 4.56
N CYS A 194 1.30 -1.72 4.40
CA CYS A 194 0.28 -1.20 3.50
C CYS A 194 0.79 -0.12 2.56
N LEU A 195 1.32 0.99 3.08
CA LEU A 195 1.55 2.19 2.27
C LEU A 195 2.73 2.04 1.29
N LEU A 196 3.88 1.54 1.74
CA LEU A 196 5.04 1.33 0.87
C LEU A 196 4.77 0.23 -0.19
N PRO A 197 4.18 -0.94 0.16
CA PRO A 197 3.77 -1.92 -0.85
C PRO A 197 2.77 -1.36 -1.86
N SER A 198 1.80 -0.55 -1.42
CA SER A 198 0.83 0.08 -2.31
C SER A 198 1.47 1.12 -3.22
N LEU A 199 2.42 1.91 -2.73
CA LEU A 199 3.11 2.94 -3.52
C LEU A 199 3.76 2.36 -4.78
N GLN A 200 4.31 1.15 -4.69
CA GLN A 200 4.94 0.46 -5.82
C GLN A 200 3.97 0.13 -6.96
N LEU A 201 2.68 0.00 -6.65
CA LEU A 201 1.62 -0.29 -7.62
C LEU A 201 0.94 0.98 -8.12
N ILE A 202 1.32 2.16 -7.62
CA ILE A 202 0.80 3.45 -8.07
C ILE A 202 1.70 3.96 -9.19
N PRO A 203 1.18 4.19 -10.41
CA PRO A 203 1.96 4.83 -11.47
C PRO A 203 2.42 6.23 -11.08
N ALA A 204 3.44 6.77 -11.76
CA ALA A 204 4.09 8.04 -11.42
C ALA A 204 3.11 9.17 -11.04
N ASN A 205 2.94 9.41 -9.74
CA ASN A 205 1.99 10.36 -9.18
C ASN A 205 2.65 11.18 -8.04
N PRO A 206 3.25 12.34 -8.37
CA PRO A 206 3.95 13.17 -7.39
C PRO A 206 3.06 13.63 -6.22
N ALA A 207 1.74 13.71 -6.41
CA ALA A 207 0.83 14.10 -5.33
C ALA A 207 0.73 13.01 -4.26
N VAL A 208 0.88 11.74 -4.62
CA VAL A 208 0.92 10.63 -3.66
C VAL A 208 2.27 10.62 -2.95
N ASP A 209 3.36 10.81 -3.69
CA ASP A 209 4.74 10.84 -3.16
C ASP A 209 4.91 11.90 -2.08
N MET A 210 4.34 13.09 -2.29
CA MET A 210 4.41 14.18 -1.32
C MET A 210 3.64 13.87 -0.02
N GLU A 211 2.54 13.13 -0.11
CA GLU A 211 1.74 12.77 1.06
C GLU A 211 2.43 11.67 1.89
N ILE A 212 2.95 10.62 1.25
CA ILE A 212 3.71 9.59 1.98
C ILE A 212 5.00 10.14 2.56
N TRP A 213 5.73 11.01 1.83
CA TRP A 213 6.89 11.72 2.35
C TRP A 213 6.53 12.59 3.56
N GLY A 214 5.33 13.18 3.55
CA GLY A 214 4.79 13.93 4.67
C GLY A 214 4.71 13.14 5.98
N VAL A 215 4.55 11.81 5.90
CA VAL A 215 4.59 10.89 7.06
C VAL A 215 6.03 10.46 7.33
N LEU A 216 6.74 9.97 6.31
CA LEU A 216 8.11 9.45 6.45
C LEU A 216 9.07 10.48 7.05
N SER A 217 8.96 11.75 6.65
CA SER A 217 9.81 12.83 7.15
C SER A 217 9.67 13.12 8.65
N LEU A 218 8.63 12.59 9.31
CA LEU A 218 8.46 12.69 10.76
C LEU A 218 9.25 11.64 11.55
N LEU A 219 9.69 10.57 10.87
CA LEU A 219 10.43 9.46 11.47
C LEU A 219 11.94 9.74 11.50
N PRO A 220 12.68 9.19 12.48
CA PRO A 220 14.13 9.22 12.47
C PRO A 220 14.72 8.59 11.19
N TYR A 221 15.92 9.03 10.82
CA TYR A 221 16.60 8.55 9.62
C TYR A 221 16.79 7.03 9.65
N GLU A 222 17.19 6.48 10.78
CA GLU A 222 17.46 5.07 11.00
C GLU A 222 16.20 4.22 10.79
N VAL A 223 15.05 4.70 11.26
CA VAL A 223 13.76 4.04 11.12
C VAL A 223 13.35 3.98 9.65
N ARG A 224 13.49 5.09 8.91
CA ARG A 224 13.15 5.11 7.47
C ARG A 224 13.96 4.09 6.68
N TYR A 225 15.27 4.03 6.90
CA TYR A 225 16.13 3.09 6.17
C TYR A 225 15.90 1.64 6.57
N ARG A 226 15.56 1.39 7.84
CA ARG A 226 15.09 0.06 8.26
C ARG A 226 13.81 -0.32 7.52
N LEU A 227 12.81 0.56 7.48
CA LEU A 227 11.55 0.31 6.76
C LEU A 227 11.79 0.04 5.27
N TYR A 228 12.67 0.80 4.61
CA TYR A 228 13.00 0.54 3.20
C TYR A 228 13.66 -0.82 3.00
N GLY A 229 14.57 -1.23 3.88
CA GLY A 229 15.23 -2.53 3.80
C GLY A 229 14.33 -3.71 4.19
N GLU A 230 13.35 -3.51 5.09
CA GLU A 230 12.31 -4.51 5.40
C GLU A 230 11.36 -4.66 4.21
N TRP A 231 10.86 -3.54 3.69
CA TRP A 231 9.98 -3.50 2.52
C TRP A 231 10.59 -4.16 1.28
N GLU A 232 11.88 -3.94 0.99
CA GLU A 232 12.57 -4.58 -0.14
C GLU A 232 12.54 -6.12 -0.04
N LYS A 233 12.64 -6.67 1.18
CA LYS A 233 12.60 -8.12 1.42
C LYS A 233 11.19 -8.67 1.39
N ASP A 234 10.24 -7.98 2.01
CA ASP A 234 8.85 -8.45 2.11
C ASP A 234 8.13 -8.39 0.75
N THR A 235 8.57 -7.51 -0.13
CA THR A 235 8.13 -7.44 -1.53
C THR A 235 8.33 -8.77 -2.28
N GLU A 236 9.30 -9.60 -1.90
CA GLU A 236 9.50 -10.92 -2.52
C GLU A 236 8.37 -11.91 -2.22
N GLN A 237 7.58 -11.68 -1.17
CA GLN A 237 6.51 -12.58 -0.75
C GLN A 237 5.19 -12.31 -1.48
N ASN A 238 5.00 -11.11 -2.03
CA ASN A 238 3.77 -10.74 -2.71
C ASN A 238 3.94 -10.72 -4.24
N PRO A 239 3.29 -11.64 -4.98
CA PRO A 239 3.51 -11.77 -6.41
C PRO A 239 3.17 -10.52 -7.23
N ILE A 240 2.15 -9.73 -6.83
CA ILE A 240 1.77 -8.51 -7.54
C ILE A 240 2.84 -7.41 -7.41
N VAL A 241 3.40 -7.27 -6.20
CA VAL A 241 4.42 -6.27 -5.90
C VAL A 241 5.75 -6.69 -6.56
N LEU A 242 6.08 -7.98 -6.53
CA LEU A 242 7.24 -8.53 -7.24
C LEU A 242 7.15 -8.29 -8.76
N ALA A 243 5.98 -8.50 -9.35
CA ALA A 243 5.75 -8.25 -10.77
C ALA A 243 5.94 -6.77 -11.12
N ALA A 244 5.33 -5.87 -10.34
CA ALA A 244 5.49 -4.42 -10.55
C ALA A 244 6.95 -3.95 -10.46
N ARG A 245 7.78 -4.60 -9.62
CA ARG A 245 9.22 -4.31 -9.56
C ARG A 245 9.94 -4.63 -10.86
N GLN A 246 9.56 -5.73 -11.52
CA GLN A 246 10.19 -6.18 -12.76
C GLN A 246 9.82 -5.29 -13.95
N THR A 247 8.73 -4.53 -13.83
CA THR A 247 8.25 -3.59 -14.84
C THR A 247 8.75 -2.16 -14.67
N ALA A 248 9.43 -1.86 -13.54
CA ALA A 248 9.94 -0.53 -13.19
C ALA A 248 11.43 -0.38 -13.56
#